data_AF-A0A967L0M1-F1
#
_entry.id   AF-A0A967L0M1-F1
#
_cell.length_a   1.000
_cell.length_b   1.000
_cell.length_c   1.000
_cell.angle_alpha   90.00
_cell.angle_beta   90.00
_cell.angle_gamma   90.00
#
_symmetry.space_group_name_H-M   'P 1'
#
loop_
_entity.id
_entity.type
_entity.pdbx_description
1 polymer ?
#
loop_
_entity_poly.entity_id
_entity_poly.type
_entity_poly.pdbx_seq_one_letter_code
_entity_poly.pdbx_strand_id
1 'polypeptide(L)'
;MPQPSEHLRDSTGQSTDQPSPAPKSKSAQIDPAKYQHLADKHGIKFDPALHKTNKDGTPKLTADGLLWRKPGARPKRSESRVYRGAPSQGPDSPDLQAEGARYRSTAEVTVATLNQLAVSLGGEDWQFGRVEGIGRDAERAQHIEAWERYYRVRGISELPWWLELSVAQATYVLPRLAAPSTKKRAGRLRAWWGRMVGRRKADKRRPALSPDSGEGADAEGERSA
;
A
#
# COMPACT_ATOMS: atom_id res chain seq x y z
N MET A 1 25.61 -45.77 11.00
CA MET A 1 25.16 -45.06 12.21
C MET A 1 26.31 -44.20 12.72
N PRO A 2 26.34 -42.90 12.40
CA PRO A 2 27.34 -41.96 12.92
C PRO A 2 26.88 -41.32 14.24
N GLN A 3 27.82 -41.14 15.17
CA GLN A 3 27.59 -40.65 16.53
C GLN A 3 27.43 -39.12 16.61
N PRO A 4 26.71 -38.59 17.62
CA PRO A 4 26.60 -37.15 17.87
C PRO A 4 27.79 -36.63 18.67
N SER A 5 28.39 -35.53 18.19
CA SER A 5 29.46 -34.80 18.85
C SER A 5 28.85 -33.82 19.87
N GLU A 6 29.07 -34.08 21.15
CA GLU A 6 28.80 -33.14 22.24
C GLU A 6 29.82 -31.99 22.19
N HIS A 7 29.35 -30.79 21.86
CA HIS A 7 30.10 -29.56 22.12
C HIS A 7 29.51 -28.87 23.36
N LEU A 8 30.13 -29.14 24.51
CA LEU A 8 30.09 -28.25 25.67
C LEU A 8 30.58 -26.87 25.24
N ARG A 9 29.73 -25.85 25.37
CA ARG A 9 30.15 -24.45 25.38
C ARG A 9 29.88 -23.88 26.76
N ASP A 10 30.96 -23.73 27.52
CA ASP A 10 31.07 -22.81 28.63
C ASP A 10 30.75 -21.39 28.13
N SER A 11 29.61 -20.85 28.55
CA SER A 11 29.28 -19.45 28.35
C SER A 11 29.46 -18.73 29.67
N THR A 12 30.69 -18.24 29.86
CA THR A 12 31.12 -17.36 30.94
C THR A 12 30.16 -16.18 31.07
N GLY A 13 29.55 -16.05 32.26
CA GLY A 13 28.70 -14.92 32.62
C GLY A 13 29.50 -13.63 32.67
N GLN A 14 29.36 -12.79 31.65
CA GLN A 14 29.90 -11.44 31.61
C GLN A 14 28.86 -10.48 32.19
N SER A 15 28.90 -10.31 33.51
CA SER A 15 28.10 -9.33 34.24
C SER A 15 28.52 -7.92 33.79
N THR A 16 27.73 -7.31 32.92
CA THR A 16 27.90 -5.91 32.52
C THR A 16 27.10 -5.07 33.50
N ASP A 17 27.80 -4.43 34.44
CA ASP A 17 27.24 -3.37 35.30
C ASP A 17 26.81 -2.21 34.42
N GLN A 18 25.54 -2.22 33.99
CA GLN A 18 24.92 -1.12 33.29
C GLN A 18 24.58 -0.02 34.32
N PRO A 19 25.09 1.21 34.16
CA PRO A 19 24.74 2.32 35.04
C PRO A 19 23.22 2.56 34.99
N SER A 20 22.61 2.47 36.16
CA SER A 20 21.18 2.64 36.38
C SER A 20 20.72 3.98 35.80
N PRO A 21 19.74 4.00 34.86
CA PRO A 21 19.30 5.24 34.23
C PRO A 21 18.67 6.16 35.28
N ALA A 22 19.14 7.42 35.31
CA ALA A 22 18.64 8.47 36.18
C ALA A 22 17.09 8.54 36.16
N PRO A 23 16.45 8.83 37.31
CA PRO A 23 15.01 8.83 37.44
C PRO A 23 14.39 9.84 36.49
N LYS A 24 13.64 9.34 35.50
CA LYS A 24 12.89 10.16 34.54
C LYS A 24 11.98 11.09 35.34
N SER A 25 12.14 12.40 35.14
CA SER A 25 11.34 13.45 35.74
C SER A 25 9.87 13.09 35.71
N LYS A 26 9.19 13.15 36.85
CA LYS A 26 7.74 12.99 36.99
C LYS A 26 7.03 13.90 35.98
N SER A 27 6.70 13.37 34.81
CA SER A 27 5.75 13.99 33.90
C SER A 27 4.45 14.13 34.67
N ALA A 28 3.95 15.36 34.83
CA ALA A 28 2.65 15.61 35.42
C ALA A 28 1.64 14.63 34.81
N GLN A 29 0.92 13.89 35.66
CA GLN A 29 -0.13 12.97 35.22
C GLN A 29 -1.20 13.79 34.50
N ILE A 30 -1.22 13.71 33.18
CA ILE A 30 -2.25 14.33 32.36
C ILE A 30 -3.47 13.44 32.45
N ASP A 31 -4.58 13.96 32.95
CA ASP A 31 -5.87 13.28 32.91
C ASP A 31 -6.41 13.32 31.46
N PRO A 32 -6.39 12.19 30.72
CA PRO A 32 -6.86 12.16 29.34
C PRO A 32 -8.37 12.38 29.24
N ALA A 33 -9.15 12.15 30.31
CA ALA A 33 -10.60 12.30 30.30
C ALA A 33 -11.03 13.74 29.99
N LYS A 34 -10.27 14.72 30.50
CA LYS A 34 -10.55 16.16 30.32
C LYS A 34 -10.57 16.61 28.86
N TYR A 35 -9.84 15.91 27.98
CA TYR A 35 -9.65 16.31 26.59
C TYR A 35 -10.30 15.36 25.57
N GLN A 36 -11.17 14.44 26.00
CA GLN A 36 -11.81 13.47 25.10
C GLN A 36 -12.77 14.08 24.06
N HIS A 37 -13.21 15.32 24.27
CA HIS A 37 -14.06 16.06 23.34
C HIS A 37 -13.26 16.63 22.15
N LEU A 38 -11.93 16.68 22.25
CA LEU A 38 -11.05 17.15 21.17
C LEU A 38 -10.67 15.99 20.26
N ALA A 39 -10.69 16.24 18.95
CA ALA A 39 -10.25 15.30 17.94
C ALA A 39 -9.22 15.93 17.00
N ASP A 40 -8.36 15.09 16.41
CA ASP A 40 -7.50 15.50 15.31
C ASP A 40 -8.29 15.59 13.99
N LYS A 41 -7.62 15.99 12.91
CA LYS A 41 -8.18 16.05 11.55
C LYS A 41 -8.69 14.70 11.00
N HIS A 42 -8.42 13.59 11.70
CA HIS A 42 -8.84 12.24 11.34
C HIS A 42 -9.90 11.69 12.31
N GLY A 43 -10.42 12.51 13.23
CA GLY A 43 -11.41 12.07 14.23
C GLY A 43 -10.81 11.27 15.40
N ILE A 44 -9.47 11.23 15.54
CA ILE A 44 -8.80 10.49 16.62
C ILE A 44 -8.81 11.35 17.88
N LYS A 45 -9.29 10.77 19.00
CA LYS A 45 -9.31 11.42 20.31
C LYS A 45 -7.89 11.70 20.83
N PHE A 46 -7.79 12.61 21.80
CA PHE A 46 -6.52 12.96 22.42
C PHE A 46 -5.80 11.74 23.01
N ASP A 47 -4.54 11.58 22.58
CA ASP A 47 -3.58 10.57 23.04
C ASP A 47 -2.22 11.28 23.19
N PRO A 48 -1.64 11.36 24.41
CA PRO A 48 -0.34 11.98 24.66
C PRO A 48 0.81 11.36 23.85
N ALA A 49 0.69 10.11 23.40
CA ALA A 49 1.69 9.46 22.56
C ALA A 49 1.69 10.01 21.13
N LEU A 50 0.50 10.33 20.60
CA LEU A 50 0.31 10.79 19.21
C LEU A 50 0.26 12.31 19.07
N HIS A 51 -0.23 12.99 20.10
CA HIS A 51 -0.48 14.42 20.09
C HIS A 51 0.59 15.19 20.86
N LYS A 52 0.86 16.42 20.43
CA LYS A 52 1.84 17.30 21.07
C LYS A 52 1.20 17.95 22.29
N THR A 53 1.91 17.92 23.41
CA THR A 53 1.53 18.54 24.68
C THR A 53 2.49 19.68 25.03
N ASN A 54 1.95 20.74 25.65
CA ASN A 54 2.76 21.83 26.21
C ASN A 54 3.45 21.38 27.51
N LYS A 55 4.34 22.23 28.04
CA LYS A 55 5.02 21.97 29.34
C LYS A 55 4.02 21.82 30.49
N ASP A 56 2.88 22.51 30.41
CA ASP A 56 1.81 22.49 31.42
C ASP A 56 0.88 21.27 31.29
N GLY A 57 1.16 20.36 30.34
CA GLY A 57 0.37 19.15 30.12
C GLY A 57 -0.90 19.33 29.29
N THR A 58 -1.21 20.55 28.83
CA THR A 58 -2.36 20.79 27.93
C THR A 58 -2.05 20.34 26.49
N PRO A 59 -3.03 19.84 25.72
CA PRO A 59 -2.85 19.54 24.30
C PRO A 59 -2.54 20.82 23.51
N LYS A 60 -1.62 20.73 22.55
CA LYS A 60 -1.36 21.82 21.61
C LYS A 60 -2.36 21.74 20.46
N LEU A 61 -3.09 22.83 20.23
CA LEU A 61 -4.10 22.94 19.16
C LEU A 61 -3.54 23.69 17.94
N THR A 62 -4.11 23.43 16.76
CA THR A 62 -3.92 24.25 15.56
C THR A 62 -4.79 25.51 15.62
N ALA A 63 -4.64 26.43 14.65
CA ALA A 63 -5.49 27.60 14.54
C ALA A 63 -6.99 27.24 14.42
N ASP A 64 -7.28 26.07 13.83
CA ASP A 64 -8.64 25.53 13.67
C ASP A 64 -9.19 24.83 14.93
N GLY A 65 -8.45 24.85 16.05
CA GLY A 65 -8.83 24.18 17.29
C GLY A 65 -8.66 22.66 17.29
N LEU A 66 -8.00 22.08 16.27
CA LEU A 66 -7.77 20.63 16.17
C LEU A 66 -6.50 20.20 16.91
N LEU A 67 -6.43 18.94 17.35
CA LEU A 67 -5.25 18.41 18.03
C LEU A 67 -4.04 18.33 17.09
N TRP A 68 -2.91 18.96 17.49
CA TRP A 68 -1.67 18.88 16.74
C TRP A 68 -0.94 17.57 17.02
N ARG A 69 -0.69 16.78 15.96
CA ARG A 69 0.08 15.54 16.01
C ARG A 69 1.59 15.77 16.07
N LYS A 70 2.29 14.89 16.79
CA LYS A 70 3.76 14.82 16.76
C LYS A 70 4.24 14.38 15.36
N PRO A 71 5.27 15.01 14.79
CA PRO A 71 5.85 14.57 13.52
C PRO A 71 6.31 13.11 13.60
N GLY A 72 6.02 12.30 12.58
CA GLY A 72 6.39 10.89 12.53
C GLY A 72 5.57 9.94 13.41
N ALA A 73 4.72 10.45 14.32
CA ALA A 73 3.82 9.64 15.13
C ALA A 73 2.65 9.14 14.26
N ARG A 74 2.83 7.95 13.69
CA ARG A 74 1.73 7.20 13.08
C ARG A 74 0.80 6.75 14.21
N PRO A 75 -0.53 6.71 14.00
CA PRO A 75 -1.39 6.02 14.96
C PRO A 75 -0.76 4.63 15.13
N LYS A 76 -0.71 4.10 16.36
CA LYS A 76 -0.51 2.67 16.50
C LYS A 76 -1.66 2.03 15.74
N ARG A 77 -1.46 1.73 14.46
CA ARG A 77 -2.20 0.66 13.81
C ARG A 77 -1.98 -0.48 14.77
N SER A 78 -3.07 -1.01 15.34
CA SER A 78 -3.03 -2.31 16.01
C SER A 78 -2.04 -3.13 15.21
N GLU A 79 -0.91 -3.49 15.81
CA GLU A 79 0.12 -4.23 15.10
C GLU A 79 -0.64 -5.29 14.34
N SER A 80 -0.52 -5.28 13.01
CA SER A 80 -1.11 -6.35 12.23
C SER A 80 -0.44 -7.57 12.82
N ARG A 81 -1.18 -8.30 13.68
CA ARG A 81 -0.84 -9.62 14.13
C ARG A 81 -0.72 -10.34 12.81
N VAL A 82 0.50 -10.45 12.30
CA VAL A 82 0.86 -11.51 11.40
C VAL A 82 0.39 -12.71 12.19
N TYR A 83 -0.74 -13.27 11.77
CA TYR A 83 -1.47 -14.31 12.46
C TYR A 83 -0.54 -15.52 12.49
N ARG A 84 0.41 -15.54 13.44
CA ARG A 84 1.03 -16.74 13.96
C ARG A 84 -0.09 -17.38 14.73
N GLY A 85 -0.62 -18.46 14.19
CA GLY A 85 -1.80 -19.15 14.69
C GLY A 85 -1.73 -19.29 16.21
N ALA A 86 -2.57 -18.52 16.88
CA ALA A 86 -3.12 -18.94 18.15
C ALA A 86 -4.60 -19.22 17.82
N PRO A 87 -5.07 -20.47 17.95
CA PRO A 87 -6.49 -20.74 17.84
C PRO A 87 -7.13 -19.99 19.01
N SER A 88 -7.85 -18.91 18.70
CA SER A 88 -8.77 -18.31 19.64
C SER A 88 -9.94 -19.29 19.77
N GLN A 89 -9.74 -20.32 20.59
CA GLN A 89 -10.79 -21.15 21.15
C GLN A 89 -11.59 -20.32 22.15
N GLY A 90 -12.41 -19.41 21.63
CA GLY A 90 -13.54 -18.84 22.34
C GLY A 90 -14.80 -19.34 21.65
N PRO A 91 -15.83 -19.79 22.38
CA PRO A 91 -16.99 -20.43 21.79
C PRO A 91 -17.70 -19.44 20.86
N ASP A 92 -17.72 -19.78 19.57
CA ASP A 92 -18.80 -19.57 18.61
C ASP A 92 -19.85 -18.51 18.97
N SER A 93 -19.43 -17.24 19.09
CA SER A 93 -20.42 -16.17 18.97
C SER A 93 -20.92 -16.21 17.51
N PRO A 94 -22.23 -16.32 17.27
CA PRO A 94 -22.79 -16.42 15.92
C PRO A 94 -22.32 -15.28 14.99
N ASP A 95 -22.00 -14.12 15.56
CA ASP A 95 -21.47 -12.97 14.83
C ASP A 95 -20.09 -13.23 14.20
N LEU A 96 -19.19 -13.96 14.88
CA LEU A 96 -17.86 -14.29 14.35
C LEU A 96 -17.94 -15.31 13.20
N GLN A 97 -18.87 -16.26 13.29
CA GLN A 97 -19.12 -17.21 12.18
C GLN A 97 -19.72 -16.49 10.96
N ALA A 98 -20.67 -15.57 11.19
CA ALA A 98 -21.26 -14.76 10.14
C ALA A 98 -20.21 -13.85 9.46
N GLU A 99 -19.28 -13.27 10.23
CA GLU A 99 -18.20 -12.46 9.68
C GLU A 99 -17.22 -13.30 8.86
N GLY A 100 -16.84 -14.48 9.37
CA GLY A 100 -16.00 -15.44 8.64
C GLY A 100 -16.59 -15.83 7.28
N ALA A 101 -17.90 -16.09 7.23
CA ALA A 101 -18.61 -16.42 5.99
C ALA A 101 -18.57 -15.28 4.96
N ARG A 102 -18.59 -14.01 5.39
CA ARG A 102 -18.47 -12.85 4.48
C ARG A 102 -17.09 -12.75 3.83
N TYR A 103 -16.03 -12.93 4.60
CA TYR A 103 -14.67 -12.93 4.03
C TYR A 103 -14.45 -14.08 3.05
N ARG A 104 -14.97 -15.27 3.38
CA ARG A 104 -14.85 -16.45 2.52
C ARG A 104 -15.61 -16.29 1.22
N SER A 105 -16.88 -15.86 1.27
CA SER A 105 -17.68 -15.62 0.06
C SER A 105 -17.05 -14.57 -0.85
N THR A 106 -16.50 -13.49 -0.28
CA THR A 106 -15.75 -12.46 -1.03
C THR A 106 -14.49 -13.03 -1.69
N ALA A 107 -13.76 -13.90 -0.99
CA ALA A 107 -12.61 -14.60 -1.54
C ALA A 107 -13.00 -15.55 -2.68
N GLU A 108 -14.11 -16.29 -2.54
CA GLU A 108 -14.63 -17.18 -3.58
C GLU A 108 -14.99 -16.45 -4.87
N VAL A 109 -15.67 -15.30 -4.76
CA VAL A 109 -16.00 -14.42 -5.91
C VAL A 109 -14.72 -13.91 -6.56
N THR A 110 -13.75 -13.47 -5.76
CA THR A 110 -12.46 -12.96 -6.27
C THR A 110 -11.71 -14.03 -7.05
N VAL A 111 -11.59 -15.24 -6.49
CA VAL A 111 -10.88 -16.35 -7.13
C VAL A 111 -11.59 -16.82 -8.39
N ALA A 112 -12.93 -16.90 -8.38
CA ALA A 112 -13.71 -17.22 -9.57
C ALA A 112 -13.50 -16.18 -10.68
N THR A 113 -13.51 -14.90 -10.32
CA THR A 113 -13.29 -13.78 -11.23
C THR A 113 -11.88 -13.79 -11.84
N LEU A 114 -10.86 -14.03 -11.01
CA LEU A 114 -9.47 -14.16 -11.46
C LEU A 114 -9.31 -15.35 -12.41
N ASN A 115 -9.91 -16.50 -12.09
CA ASN A 115 -9.88 -17.68 -12.97
C ASN A 115 -10.53 -17.36 -14.33
N GLN A 116 -11.70 -16.71 -14.33
CA GLN A 116 -12.38 -16.33 -15.56
C GLN A 116 -11.52 -15.37 -16.41
N LEU A 117 -10.87 -14.40 -15.76
CA LEU A 117 -9.98 -13.46 -16.43
C LEU A 117 -8.75 -14.18 -17.01
N ALA A 118 -8.15 -15.09 -16.24
CA ALA A 118 -7.02 -15.90 -16.67
C ALA A 118 -7.37 -16.77 -17.88
N VAL A 119 -8.51 -17.48 -17.84
CA VAL A 119 -8.99 -18.29 -18.97
C VAL A 119 -9.31 -17.43 -20.19
N SER A 120 -9.91 -16.25 -20.00
CA SER A 120 -10.22 -15.34 -21.10
C SER A 120 -8.98 -14.79 -21.80
N LEU A 121 -7.85 -14.69 -21.09
CA LEU A 121 -6.59 -14.14 -21.59
C LEU A 121 -5.63 -15.21 -22.10
N GLY A 122 -5.51 -16.31 -21.37
CA GLY A 122 -4.54 -17.37 -21.60
C GLY A 122 -5.11 -18.64 -22.21
N GLY A 123 -6.44 -18.73 -22.38
CA GLY A 123 -7.12 -19.93 -22.83
C GLY A 123 -7.36 -20.94 -21.72
N GLU A 124 -7.82 -22.14 -22.09
CA GLU A 124 -8.24 -23.15 -21.11
C GLU A 124 -7.11 -23.69 -20.24
N ASP A 125 -5.86 -23.57 -20.68
CA ASP A 125 -4.68 -24.04 -19.93
C ASP A 125 -4.42 -23.25 -18.65
N TRP A 126 -5.03 -22.07 -18.53
CA TRP A 126 -4.93 -21.21 -17.34
C TRP A 126 -6.07 -21.45 -16.33
N GLN A 127 -6.94 -22.42 -16.59
CA GLN A 127 -7.98 -22.80 -15.65
C GLN A 127 -7.39 -23.57 -14.47
N PHE A 128 -7.83 -23.27 -13.25
CA PHE A 128 -7.46 -24.06 -12.07
C PHE A 128 -7.74 -25.57 -12.27
N GLY A 129 -6.80 -26.40 -11.82
CA GLY A 129 -6.93 -27.85 -11.88
C GLY A 129 -6.62 -28.51 -13.22
N ARG A 130 -5.99 -27.79 -14.15
CA ARG A 130 -5.45 -28.37 -15.39
C ARG A 130 -4.08 -29.01 -15.22
N VAL A 131 -3.35 -28.66 -14.16
CA VAL A 131 -2.02 -29.23 -13.88
C VAL A 131 -2.17 -30.66 -13.35
N GLU A 132 -1.67 -31.64 -14.09
CA GLU A 132 -1.65 -33.03 -13.64
C GLU A 132 -0.93 -33.17 -12.29
N GLY A 133 -1.54 -33.91 -11.36
CA GLY A 133 -0.99 -34.16 -10.02
C GLY A 133 -1.44 -33.19 -8.93
N ILE A 134 -2.03 -32.04 -9.28
CA ILE A 134 -2.66 -31.13 -8.30
C ILE A 134 -4.18 -31.22 -8.51
N GLY A 135 -4.88 -31.87 -7.60
CA GLY A 135 -6.34 -32.03 -7.69
C GLY A 135 -7.04 -30.69 -7.93
N ARG A 136 -8.02 -30.66 -8.84
CA ARG A 136 -8.70 -29.43 -9.30
C ARG A 136 -9.23 -28.57 -8.17
N ASP A 137 -9.73 -29.20 -7.12
CA ASP A 137 -10.31 -28.49 -5.98
C ASP A 137 -9.24 -27.97 -5.00
N ALA A 138 -8.06 -28.60 -4.95
CA ALA A 138 -7.00 -28.23 -4.02
C ALA A 138 -6.38 -26.87 -4.39
N GLU A 139 -6.09 -26.65 -5.68
CA GLU A 139 -5.53 -25.38 -6.14
C GLU A 139 -6.50 -24.21 -5.93
N ARG A 140 -7.79 -24.41 -6.27
CA ARG A 140 -8.83 -23.41 -6.05
C ARG A 140 -9.01 -23.11 -4.56
N ALA A 141 -9.09 -24.15 -3.72
CA ALA A 141 -9.23 -23.99 -2.28
C ALA A 141 -8.07 -23.22 -1.65
N GLN A 142 -6.83 -23.51 -2.07
CA GLN A 142 -5.64 -22.80 -1.61
C GLN A 142 -5.69 -21.31 -1.94
N HIS A 143 -6.15 -20.95 -3.14
CA HIS A 143 -6.33 -19.56 -3.53
C HIS A 143 -7.42 -18.86 -2.70
N ILE A 144 -8.54 -19.54 -2.45
CA ILE A 144 -9.63 -19.01 -1.62
C ILE A 144 -9.12 -18.73 -0.21
N GLU A 145 -8.41 -19.70 0.40
CA GLU A 145 -7.86 -19.53 1.75
C GLU A 145 -6.86 -18.38 1.83
N ALA A 146 -5.99 -18.22 0.82
CA ALA A 146 -5.04 -17.13 0.74
C ALA A 146 -5.72 -15.76 0.67
N TRP A 147 -6.74 -15.61 -0.19
CA TRP A 147 -7.51 -14.38 -0.32
C TRP A 147 -8.37 -14.10 0.92
N GLU A 148 -9.01 -15.12 1.50
CA GLU A 148 -9.79 -14.99 2.72
C GLU A 148 -8.91 -14.46 3.86
N ARG A 149 -7.71 -15.02 4.05
CA ARG A 149 -6.76 -14.55 5.05
C ARG A 149 -6.34 -13.10 4.80
N TYR A 150 -6.09 -12.73 3.55
CA TYR A 150 -5.78 -11.35 3.19
C TYR A 150 -6.92 -10.39 3.55
N TYR A 151 -8.15 -10.74 3.17
CA TYR A 151 -9.34 -9.92 3.43
C TYR A 151 -9.64 -9.80 4.92
N ARG A 152 -9.52 -10.88 5.67
CA ARG A 152 -9.68 -10.89 7.13
C ARG A 152 -8.65 -9.98 7.80
N VAL A 153 -7.38 -10.03 7.40
CA VAL A 153 -6.32 -9.16 7.96
C VAL A 153 -6.53 -7.68 7.59
N ARG A 154 -7.14 -7.40 6.44
CA ARG A 154 -7.40 -6.04 5.97
C ARG A 154 -8.76 -5.48 6.39
N GLY A 155 -9.65 -6.29 6.96
CA GLY A 155 -11.03 -5.90 7.27
C GLY A 155 -11.85 -5.59 6.02
N ILE A 156 -11.58 -6.28 4.90
CA ILE A 156 -12.31 -6.11 3.64
C ILE A 156 -13.40 -7.18 3.61
N SER A 157 -14.57 -6.88 4.15
CA SER A 157 -15.69 -7.83 4.18
C SER A 157 -16.46 -7.91 2.86
N GLU A 158 -16.32 -6.90 2.00
CA GLU A 158 -17.00 -6.77 0.71
C GLU A 158 -16.04 -6.16 -0.32
N LEU A 159 -16.13 -6.60 -1.58
CA LEU A 159 -15.38 -5.97 -2.66
C LEU A 159 -15.97 -4.58 -2.94
N PRO A 160 -15.14 -3.56 -3.16
CA PRO A 160 -15.65 -2.28 -3.62
C PRO A 160 -16.33 -2.45 -4.98
N TRP A 161 -17.54 -1.89 -5.13
CA TRP A 161 -18.33 -1.96 -6.36
C TRP A 161 -17.56 -1.54 -7.63
N TRP A 162 -16.64 -0.58 -7.51
CA TRP A 162 -15.84 -0.10 -8.64
C TRP A 162 -14.85 -1.16 -9.12
N LEU A 163 -14.38 -2.05 -8.23
CA LEU A 163 -13.48 -3.13 -8.57
C LEU A 163 -14.23 -4.18 -9.40
N GLU A 164 -15.43 -4.58 -8.95
CA GLU A 164 -16.30 -5.51 -9.69
C GLU A 164 -16.61 -4.96 -11.09
N LEU A 165 -17.00 -3.70 -11.17
CA LEU A 165 -17.26 -3.03 -12.45
C LEU A 165 -16.01 -3.00 -13.35
N SER A 166 -14.85 -2.73 -12.77
CA SER A 166 -13.59 -2.69 -13.52
C SER A 166 -13.24 -4.06 -14.12
N VAL A 167 -13.48 -5.16 -13.39
CA VAL A 167 -13.23 -6.49 -13.92
C VAL A 167 -14.24 -6.86 -14.99
N ALA A 168 -15.53 -6.54 -14.80
CA ALA A 168 -16.56 -6.74 -15.82
C ALA A 168 -16.25 -5.96 -17.11
N GLN A 169 -15.77 -4.73 -17.00
CA GLN A 169 -15.32 -3.96 -18.17
C GLN A 169 -14.05 -4.56 -18.78
N ALA A 170 -13.10 -4.99 -17.96
CA ALA A 170 -11.86 -5.59 -18.44
C ALA A 170 -12.12 -6.88 -19.23
N THR A 171 -12.98 -7.78 -18.75
CA THR A 171 -13.32 -9.03 -19.47
C THR A 171 -14.03 -8.77 -20.80
N TYR A 172 -14.80 -7.67 -20.92
CA TYR A 172 -15.40 -7.27 -22.20
C TYR A 172 -14.40 -6.61 -23.16
N VAL A 173 -13.52 -5.75 -22.64
CA VAL A 173 -12.62 -4.90 -23.43
C VAL A 173 -11.38 -5.68 -23.89
N LEU A 174 -10.77 -6.49 -23.01
CA LEU A 174 -9.52 -7.21 -23.30
C LEU A 174 -9.58 -8.09 -24.56
N PRO A 175 -10.57 -8.99 -24.75
CA PRO A 175 -10.62 -9.80 -25.97
C PRO A 175 -10.79 -8.95 -27.23
N ARG A 176 -11.49 -7.81 -27.14
CA ARG A 176 -11.62 -6.85 -28.25
C ARG A 176 -10.32 -6.11 -28.55
N LEU A 177 -9.49 -5.86 -27.54
CA LEU A 177 -8.15 -5.29 -27.72
C LEU A 177 -7.19 -6.29 -28.38
N ALA A 178 -7.38 -7.59 -28.16
CA ALA A 178 -6.57 -8.65 -28.79
C ALA A 178 -6.88 -8.83 -30.30
N ALA A 179 -8.02 -8.34 -30.78
CA ALA A 179 -8.41 -8.43 -32.19
C ALA A 179 -7.38 -7.73 -33.11
N PRO A 180 -7.06 -8.29 -34.29
CA PRO A 180 -6.02 -7.76 -35.17
C PRO A 180 -6.33 -6.35 -35.69
N SER A 181 -7.61 -6.01 -35.87
CA SER A 181 -8.06 -4.66 -36.24
C SER A 181 -7.73 -3.63 -35.15
N THR A 182 -7.87 -4.02 -33.87
CA THR A 182 -7.60 -3.17 -32.72
C THR A 182 -6.11 -3.03 -32.45
N LYS A 183 -5.32 -4.11 -32.63
CA LYS A 183 -3.84 -4.07 -32.55
C LYS A 183 -3.24 -3.00 -33.47
N LYS A 184 -3.74 -2.88 -34.72
CA LYS A 184 -3.30 -1.83 -35.67
C LYS A 184 -3.61 -0.42 -35.18
N ARG A 185 -4.71 -0.22 -34.45
CA ARG A 185 -5.09 1.09 -33.88
C ARG A 185 -4.27 1.40 -32.62
N ALA A 186 -4.12 0.43 -31.72
CA ALA A 186 -3.31 0.54 -30.51
C ALA A 186 -1.83 0.83 -30.83
N GLY A 187 -1.28 0.22 -31.89
CA GLY A 187 0.06 0.51 -32.38
C GLY A 187 0.25 1.97 -32.79
N ARG A 188 -0.76 2.57 -33.45
CA ARG A 188 -0.71 4.01 -33.80
C ARG A 188 -0.75 4.90 -32.57
N LEU A 189 -1.58 4.57 -31.58
CA LEU A 189 -1.65 5.32 -30.32
C LEU A 189 -0.33 5.23 -29.55
N ARG A 190 0.26 4.03 -29.45
CA ARG A 190 1.57 3.82 -28.82
C ARG A 190 2.68 4.58 -29.56
N ALA A 191 2.68 4.55 -30.89
CA ALA A 191 3.64 5.31 -31.70
C ALA A 191 3.47 6.83 -31.52
N TRP A 192 2.23 7.32 -31.47
CA TRP A 192 1.93 8.73 -31.18
C TRP A 192 2.41 9.12 -29.78
N TRP A 193 2.15 8.30 -28.76
CA TRP A 193 2.58 8.58 -27.39
C TRP A 193 4.11 8.55 -27.27
N GLY A 194 4.77 7.58 -27.92
CA GLY A 194 6.23 7.54 -28.01
C GLY A 194 6.83 8.79 -28.65
N ARG A 195 6.21 9.30 -29.74
CA ARG A 195 6.62 10.58 -30.35
C ARG A 195 6.41 11.77 -29.42
N MET A 196 5.31 11.81 -28.67
CA MET A 196 5.05 12.89 -27.71
C MET A 196 6.10 12.91 -26.58
N VAL A 197 6.41 11.74 -26.02
CA VAL A 197 7.44 11.61 -24.97
C VAL A 197 8.84 11.92 -25.53
N GLY A 198 9.11 11.50 -26.78
CA GLY A 198 10.37 11.80 -27.47
C GLY A 198 10.59 13.29 -27.71
N ARG A 199 9.55 14.03 -28.14
CA ARG A 199 9.62 15.50 -28.34
C ARG A 199 9.99 16.24 -27.05
N ARG A 200 9.38 15.86 -25.92
CA ARG A 200 9.72 16.44 -24.61
C ARG A 200 11.18 16.22 -24.22
N LYS A 201 11.80 15.11 -24.65
CA LYS A 201 13.23 14.84 -24.42
C LYS A 201 14.13 15.61 -25.40
N ALA A 202 13.69 15.79 -26.64
CA ALA A 202 14.42 16.56 -27.65
C ALA A 202 14.48 18.06 -27.30
N ASP A 203 13.37 18.63 -26.83
CA ASP A 203 13.32 20.04 -26.41
C ASP A 203 14.24 20.32 -25.21
N LYS A 204 14.38 19.35 -24.28
CA LYS A 204 15.31 19.46 -23.15
C LYS A 204 16.79 19.32 -23.55
N ARG A 205 17.06 18.83 -24.77
CA ARG A 205 18.41 18.65 -25.33
C ARG A 205 18.77 19.68 -26.37
N ARG A 206 17.86 20.58 -26.77
CA ARG A 206 18.27 21.77 -27.49
C ARG A 206 19.13 22.60 -26.52
N PRO A 207 20.46 22.71 -26.74
CA PRO A 207 21.23 23.68 -25.97
C PRO A 207 20.53 25.02 -26.17
N ALA A 208 20.36 25.78 -25.08
CA ALA A 208 19.86 27.13 -25.19
C ALA A 208 20.71 27.80 -26.28
N LEU A 209 20.12 28.03 -27.45
CA LEU A 209 20.73 28.82 -28.49
C LEU A 209 21.02 30.13 -27.78
N SER A 210 22.31 30.34 -27.51
CA SER A 210 22.80 31.55 -26.87
C SER A 210 22.12 32.71 -27.59
N PRO A 211 21.48 33.65 -26.87
CA PRO A 211 20.86 34.80 -27.49
C PRO A 211 21.95 35.41 -28.37
N ASP A 212 21.71 35.29 -29.68
CA ASP A 212 22.54 35.82 -30.73
C ASP A 212 22.78 37.27 -30.34
N SER A 213 24.03 37.55 -30.01
CA SER A 213 24.52 38.86 -29.69
C SER A 213 24.05 39.77 -30.81
N GLY A 214 23.09 40.64 -30.47
CA GLY A 214 22.72 41.76 -31.32
C GLY A 214 23.98 42.56 -31.59
N GLU A 215 24.64 42.22 -32.69
CA GLU A 215 25.70 42.97 -33.28
C GLU A 215 25.00 44.21 -33.84
N GLY A 216 25.02 45.27 -33.02
CA GLY A 216 24.53 46.57 -33.36
C GLY A 216 25.27 47.07 -34.59
N ALA A 217 24.59 47.08 -35.72
CA ALA A 217 24.97 47.85 -36.88
C ALA A 217 24.40 49.27 -36.72
N ASP A 218 24.89 49.98 -35.70
CA ASP A 218 24.89 51.44 -35.66
C ASP A 218 26.31 51.90 -36.03
N ALA A 219 26.51 52.33 -37.26
CA ALA A 219 27.58 53.22 -37.70
C ALA A 219 27.20 53.72 -39.10
N GLU A 220 26.57 54.89 -39.21
CA GLU A 220 27.25 56.19 -39.40
C GLU A 220 28.10 56.26 -40.68
N GLY A 221 27.77 57.25 -41.51
CA GLY A 221 28.42 57.60 -42.77
C GLY A 221 27.51 58.56 -43.55
N GLU A 222 27.18 59.72 -42.99
CA GLU A 222 27.89 61.00 -43.23
C GLU A 222 28.07 61.39 -44.71
N ARG A 223 27.36 62.47 -45.06
CA ARG A 223 27.81 63.69 -45.78
C ARG A 223 28.44 63.53 -47.18
N SER A 224 27.78 64.13 -48.16
CA SER A 224 28.21 65.35 -48.92
C SER A 224 27.23 65.52 -50.09
N ALA A 225 26.44 66.60 -50.11
CA ALA A 225 26.71 67.85 -50.84
C ALA A 225 26.50 67.71 -52.35
#